data_AF-A0A3D4ICG4-F1
#
_entry.id   AF-A0A3D4ICG4-F1
#
_cell.length_a   1.000
_cell.length_b   1.000
_cell.length_c   1.000
_cell.angle_alpha   90.00
_cell.angle_beta   90.00
_cell.angle_gamma   90.00
#
_symmetry.space_group_name_H-M   'P 1'
#
loop_
_entity.id
_entity.type
_entity.pdbx_description
1 polymer ?
#
loop_
_entity_poly.entity_id
_entity_poly.type
_entity_poly.pdbx_seq_one_letter_code
_entity_poly.pdbx_strand_id
1 'polypeptide(L)'
;MIIGKFLPPHLGHLYLIESAQKKVERLTVLVCTLVSEPILGTLRYEWMRALCPGVEVLHHTAENPSYPHEHPDFWELWINSIRALVPSGPDVVFTSENYGTPLAECLRATHICIDQKRETF
;
A
#
# COMPACT_ATOMS: atom_id res chain seq x y z
N MET A 1 4.70 -2.49 -5.71
CA MET A 1 3.63 -2.65 -4.71
C MET A 1 3.30 -1.31 -4.08
N ILE A 2 2.02 -1.08 -3.77
CA ILE A 2 1.52 0.10 -3.04
C ILE A 2 0.73 -0.41 -1.83
N ILE A 3 0.80 0.32 -0.71
CA ILE A 3 0.00 0.06 0.49
C ILE A 3 -0.83 1.31 0.77
N GLY A 4 -2.11 1.14 1.07
CA GLY A 4 -2.96 2.27 1.40
C GLY A 4 -4.22 1.88 2.17
N LYS A 5 -4.73 2.86 2.91
CA LYS A 5 -5.99 2.76 3.66
C LYS A 5 -7.23 3.02 2.78
N PHE A 6 -7.07 3.82 1.71
CA PHE A 6 -8.09 4.14 0.71
C PHE A 6 -9.47 4.49 1.32
N LEU A 7 -9.50 5.41 2.28
CA LEU A 7 -10.69 5.75 3.08
C LEU A 7 -11.12 7.22 2.89
N PRO A 8 -11.95 7.53 1.87
CA PRO A 8 -12.18 6.76 0.63
C PRO A 8 -11.01 6.91 -0.37
N PRO A 9 -10.99 6.16 -1.48
CA PRO A 9 -10.08 6.45 -2.59
C PRO A 9 -10.34 7.86 -3.16
N HIS A 10 -9.28 8.47 -3.71
CA HIS A 10 -9.32 9.82 -4.28
C HIS A 10 -8.30 9.95 -5.41
N LEU A 11 -8.31 11.08 -6.14
CA LEU A 11 -7.48 11.25 -7.34
C LEU A 11 -5.98 11.08 -7.10
N GLY A 12 -5.44 11.58 -5.98
CA GLY A 12 -4.04 11.33 -5.63
C GLY A 12 -3.68 9.83 -5.50
N HIS A 13 -4.58 8.99 -4.98
CA HIS A 13 -4.36 7.54 -4.92
C HIS A 13 -4.33 6.94 -6.33
N LEU A 14 -5.27 7.33 -7.20
CA LEU A 14 -5.33 6.84 -8.58
C LEU A 14 -4.11 7.28 -9.37
N TYR A 15 -3.68 8.52 -9.21
CA TYR A 15 -2.47 9.04 -9.84
C TYR A 15 -1.22 8.26 -9.43
N LEU A 16 -1.05 7.96 -8.14
CA LEU A 16 0.05 7.12 -7.65
C LEU A 16 0.02 5.73 -8.31
N ILE A 17 -1.15 5.09 -8.35
CA ILE A 17 -1.34 3.75 -8.90
C ILE A 17 -1.08 3.72 -10.41
N GLU A 18 -1.67 4.64 -11.17
CA GLU A 18 -1.47 4.77 -12.62
C GLU A 18 0.00 5.05 -12.97
N SER A 19 0.66 5.90 -12.18
CA SER A 19 2.08 6.23 -12.38
C SER A 19 3.01 5.06 -12.08
N ALA A 20 2.65 4.24 -11.09
CA ALA A 20 3.35 3.00 -10.75
C ALA A 20 3.12 1.91 -11.81
N GLN A 21 1.89 1.73 -12.29
CA GLN A 21 1.53 0.76 -13.34
C GLN A 21 2.37 0.92 -14.60
N LYS A 22 2.71 2.17 -14.98
CA LYS A 22 3.56 2.46 -16.15
C LYS A 22 5.03 2.07 -15.98
N LYS A 23 5.46 1.66 -14.79
CA LYS A 23 6.87 1.37 -14.44
C LYS A 23 7.14 -0.10 -14.19
N VAL A 24 6.11 -0.94 -14.13
CA VAL A 24 6.23 -2.36 -13.78
C VAL A 24 5.30 -3.21 -14.64
N GLU A 25 5.69 -4.46 -14.87
CA GLU A 25 4.84 -5.43 -15.60
C GLU A 25 3.63 -5.87 -14.76
N ARG A 26 3.81 -5.97 -13.43
CA ARG A 26 2.77 -6.35 -12.47
C ARG A 26 2.79 -5.42 -11.28
N LEU A 27 1.64 -4.83 -10.97
CA LEU A 27 1.45 -4.00 -9.79
C LEU A 27 0.47 -4.67 -8.82
N THR A 28 0.89 -4.82 -7.57
CA THR A 28 0.04 -5.24 -6.45
C THR A 28 -0.29 -4.03 -5.56
N VAL A 29 -1.57 -3.84 -5.22
CA VAL A 29 -2.07 -2.83 -4.29
C VAL A 29 -2.67 -3.54 -3.08
N LEU A 30 -2.13 -3.28 -1.88
CA LEU A 30 -2.67 -3.77 -0.62
C LEU A 30 -3.63 -2.73 -0.04
N VAL A 31 -4.91 -3.09 0.04
CA VAL A 31 -5.96 -2.32 0.71
C VAL A 31 -5.95 -2.74 2.17
N CYS A 32 -5.38 -1.91 3.04
CA CYS A 32 -5.30 -2.17 4.48
C CYS A 32 -6.52 -1.58 5.20
N THR A 33 -7.25 -2.41 5.93
CA THR A 33 -8.51 -1.99 6.56
C THR A 33 -8.64 -2.56 7.96
N LEU A 34 -9.21 -1.77 8.87
CA LEU A 34 -9.60 -2.18 10.21
C LEU A 34 -11.13 -2.20 10.33
N VAL A 35 -11.65 -3.12 11.15
CA VAL A 35 -13.10 -3.24 11.40
C VAL A 35 -13.70 -1.98 12.03
N SER A 36 -12.89 -1.26 12.82
CA SER A 36 -13.27 -0.01 13.50
C SER A 36 -13.40 1.21 12.58
N GLU A 37 -13.03 1.11 11.30
CA GLU A 37 -13.04 2.24 10.37
C GLU A 37 -14.44 2.57 9.84
N PRO A 38 -14.72 3.85 9.54
CA PRO A 38 -16.08 4.31 9.22
C PRO A 38 -16.63 3.80 7.88
N ILE A 39 -15.78 3.25 7.00
CA ILE A 39 -16.20 2.61 5.75
C ILE A 39 -15.73 1.16 5.78
N LEU A 40 -16.67 0.25 5.55
CA LEU A 40 -16.42 -1.19 5.51
C LEU A 40 -15.21 -1.52 4.64
N GLY A 41 -14.31 -2.34 5.17
CA GLY A 41 -13.09 -2.71 4.46
C GLY A 41 -13.38 -3.42 3.14
N THR A 42 -14.40 -4.29 3.11
CA THR A 42 -14.87 -4.97 1.90
C THR A 42 -15.34 -3.99 0.82
N LEU A 43 -16.02 -2.91 1.22
CA LEU A 43 -16.47 -1.88 0.29
C LEU A 43 -15.28 -1.13 -0.33
N ARG A 44 -14.28 -0.77 0.47
CA ARG A 44 -13.04 -0.15 -0.03
C ARG A 44 -12.25 -1.07 -0.96
N TYR A 45 -12.18 -2.36 -0.61
CA TYR A 45 -11.54 -3.37 -1.45
C TYR A 45 -12.20 -3.45 -2.84
N GLU A 46 -13.53 -3.54 -2.88
CA GLU A 46 -14.27 -3.59 -4.15
C GLU A 46 -14.15 -2.28 -4.95
N TRP A 47 -14.14 -1.12 -4.30
CA TRP A 47 -13.86 0.15 -4.99
C TRP A 47 -12.49 0.16 -5.66
N MET A 48 -11.44 -0.27 -4.95
CA MET A 48 -10.09 -0.30 -5.51
C MET A 48 -9.99 -1.30 -6.68
N ARG A 49 -10.65 -2.45 -6.61
CA ARG A 49 -10.74 -3.39 -7.74
C ARG A 49 -11.40 -2.78 -8.96
N ALA A 50 -12.50 -2.04 -8.76
CA ALA A 50 -13.21 -1.38 -9.85
C ALA A 50 -12.43 -0.21 -10.45
N LEU A 51 -11.74 0.58 -9.62
CA LEU A 51 -11.02 1.78 -10.03
C LEU A 51 -9.65 1.49 -10.67
N CYS A 52 -9.06 0.32 -10.41
CA CYS A 52 -7.70 0.00 -10.84
C CYS A 52 -7.66 -1.28 -11.70
N PRO A 53 -8.24 -1.26 -12.92
CA PRO A 53 -8.20 -2.42 -13.81
C PRO A 53 -6.74 -2.78 -14.17
N GLY A 54 -6.44 -4.08 -14.21
CA GLY A 54 -5.09 -4.59 -14.49
C GLY A 54 -4.12 -4.48 -13.31
N VAL A 55 -4.58 -4.06 -12.13
CA VAL A 55 -3.82 -4.13 -10.87
C VAL A 55 -4.28 -5.34 -10.06
N GLU A 56 -3.34 -6.06 -9.45
CA GLU A 56 -3.65 -7.08 -8.46
C GLU A 56 -4.00 -6.38 -7.12
N VAL A 57 -5.28 -6.35 -6.77
CA VAL A 57 -5.73 -5.75 -5.51
C VAL A 57 -5.90 -6.85 -4.47
N LEU A 58 -5.21 -6.72 -3.35
CA LEU A 58 -5.27 -7.64 -2.21
C LEU A 58 -5.87 -6.92 -0.99
N HIS A 59 -6.72 -7.62 -0.25
CA HIS A 59 -7.33 -7.09 0.98
C HIS A 59 -6.52 -7.54 2.19
N HIS A 60 -5.96 -6.59 2.92
CA HIS A 60 -5.24 -6.84 4.16
C HIS A 60 -6.08 -6.38 5.37
N THR A 61 -6.47 -7.33 6.22
CA THR A 61 -7.34 -7.09 7.38
C THR A 61 -6.66 -7.34 8.72
N ALA A 62 -5.36 -7.63 8.74
CA ALA A 62 -4.65 -7.80 10.00
C ALA A 62 -4.43 -6.44 10.69
N GLU A 63 -4.48 -6.44 12.01
CA GLU A 63 -4.21 -5.25 12.80
C GLU A 63 -2.69 -5.10 12.98
N ASN A 64 -2.08 -4.26 12.15
CA ASN A 64 -0.72 -3.81 12.35
C ASN A 64 -0.70 -2.44 13.04
N PRO A 65 0.33 -2.14 13.85
CA PRO A 65 0.55 -0.78 14.33
C PRO A 65 0.66 0.18 13.14
N SER A 66 0.10 1.38 13.30
CA SER A 66 0.09 2.44 12.29
C SER A 66 1.41 3.22 12.27
N TYR A 67 2.06 3.34 13.42
CA TYR A 67 3.30 4.10 13.59
C TYR A 67 4.40 3.31 14.32
N PRO A 68 5.69 3.54 14.00
CA PRO A 68 6.81 2.83 14.63
C PRO A 68 6.89 2.94 16.16
N HIS A 69 6.35 4.01 16.75
CA HIS A 69 6.39 4.20 18.21
C HIS A 69 5.33 3.40 18.96
N GLU A 70 4.36 2.80 18.26
CA GLU A 70 3.28 2.01 18.89
C GLU A 70 3.72 0.60 19.25
N HIS A 71 4.76 0.06 18.59
CA HIS A 71 5.24 -1.30 18.84
C HIS A 71 6.73 -1.45 18.51
N PRO A 72 7.56 -2.08 19.37
CA PRO A 72 8.99 -2.28 19.10
C PRO A 72 9.24 -3.08 17.80
N ASP A 73 8.39 -4.08 17.53
CA ASP A 73 8.50 -4.94 16.34
C ASP A 73 7.71 -4.41 15.12
N PHE A 74 7.42 -3.11 15.06
CA PHE A 74 6.59 -2.47 14.03
C PHE A 74 6.91 -2.98 12.61
N TRP A 75 8.20 -2.94 12.23
CA TRP A 75 8.63 -3.32 10.88
C TRP A 75 8.48 -4.81 10.62
N GLU A 76 8.78 -5.65 11.60
CA GLU A 76 8.66 -7.10 11.45
C GLU A 76 7.20 -7.53 11.27
N LEU A 77 6.28 -6.94 12.03
CA LEU A 77 4.84 -7.17 11.88
C LEU A 77 4.35 -6.82 10.47
N TRP A 78 4.79 -5.67 9.93
CA TRP A 78 4.46 -5.26 8.57
C TRP A 78 5.09 -6.19 7.51
N ILE A 79 6.36 -6.58 7.65
CA ILE A 79 7.03 -7.50 6.72
C ILE A 79 6.30 -8.85 6.70
N ASN A 80 5.96 -9.40 7.86
CA ASN A 80 5.28 -10.69 7.98
C ASN A 80 3.88 -10.64 7.34
N SER A 81 3.14 -9.56 7.63
CA SER A 81 1.83 -9.30 7.03
C SER A 81 1.88 -9.19 5.50
N ILE A 82 2.86 -8.46 4.98
CA ILE A 82 3.06 -8.31 3.53
C ILE A 82 3.43 -9.66 2.92
N ARG A 83 4.35 -10.42 3.51
CA ARG A 83 4.79 -11.72 3.00
C ARG A 83 3.71 -12.80 3.07
N ALA A 84 2.76 -12.69 4.00
CA ALA A 84 1.60 -13.59 4.01
C ALA A 84 0.73 -13.45 2.76
N LEU A 85 0.69 -12.25 2.16
CA LEU A 85 -0.09 -11.94 0.95
C LEU A 85 0.75 -11.99 -0.33
N VAL A 86 2.03 -11.61 -0.23
CA VAL A 86 3.01 -11.55 -1.32
C VAL A 86 4.26 -12.32 -0.88
N PRO A 87 4.29 -13.67 -1.00
CA PRO A 87 5.34 -14.50 -0.39
C PRO A 87 6.77 -14.17 -0.82
N SER A 88 6.97 -13.79 -2.08
CA SER A 88 8.28 -13.36 -2.59
C SER A 88 8.69 -11.97 -2.11
N GLY A 89 7.76 -11.21 -1.52
CA GLY A 89 7.87 -9.76 -1.36
C GLY A 89 7.80 -9.02 -2.70
N PRO A 90 7.75 -7.67 -2.66
CA PRO A 90 7.84 -6.84 -3.85
C PRO A 90 9.29 -6.53 -4.24
N ASP A 91 9.57 -6.38 -5.52
CA ASP A 91 10.85 -5.84 -6.00
C ASP A 91 10.94 -4.31 -5.83
N VAL A 92 9.78 -3.65 -5.93
CA VAL A 92 9.64 -2.19 -5.86
C VAL A 92 8.45 -1.80 -4.99
N VAL A 93 8.63 -0.83 -4.10
CA VAL A 93 7.58 -0.16 -3.32
C VAL A 93 7.37 1.24 -3.89
N PHE A 94 6.12 1.63 -4.09
CA PHE A 94 5.75 2.98 -4.53
C PHE A 94 4.94 3.67 -3.43
N THR A 95 5.31 4.89 -3.06
CA THR A 95 4.58 5.70 -2.09
C THR A 95 4.72 7.19 -2.41
N SER A 96 3.87 8.01 -1.81
CA SER A 96 4.09 9.47 -1.67
C SER A 96 4.56 9.83 -0.26
N GLU A 97 4.95 8.84 0.55
CA GLU A 97 5.07 8.94 2.00
C GLU A 97 6.51 8.71 2.46
N ASN A 98 6.88 9.31 3.59
CA ASN A 98 8.24 9.22 4.12
C ASN A 98 8.62 7.79 4.57
N TYR A 99 7.62 6.96 4.93
CA TYR A 99 7.87 5.59 5.36
C TYR A 99 8.30 4.66 4.21
N GLY A 100 8.15 5.07 2.95
CA GLY A 100 8.40 4.19 1.81
C GLY A 100 9.84 3.70 1.73
N THR A 101 10.82 4.55 2.07
CA THR A 101 12.24 4.18 2.10
C THR A 101 12.54 3.11 3.17
N PRO A 102 12.25 3.32 4.47
CA PRO A 102 12.53 2.29 5.47
C PRO A 102 11.71 1.01 5.25
N LEU A 103 10.47 1.10 4.74
CA LEU A 103 9.70 -0.09 4.37
C LEU A 103 10.39 -0.90 3.27
N ALA A 104 10.86 -0.24 2.22
CA ALA A 104 11.54 -0.90 1.11
C ALA A 104 12.86 -1.55 1.56
N GLU A 105 13.64 -0.87 2.42
CA GLU A 105 14.86 -1.43 3.02
C GLU A 105 14.56 -2.73 3.79
N CYS A 106 13.54 -2.72 4.64
CA CYS A 106 13.08 -3.89 5.38
C CYS A 106 12.66 -5.06 4.46
N LEU A 107 12.02 -4.74 3.33
CA LEU A 107 11.58 -5.73 2.35
C LEU A 107 12.67 -6.15 1.36
N ARG A 108 13.84 -5.50 1.38
CA ARG A 108 14.90 -5.63 0.36
C ARG A 108 14.40 -5.26 -1.05
N ALA A 109 13.54 -4.26 -1.11
CA ALA A 109 12.96 -3.71 -2.32
C ALA A 109 13.58 -2.34 -2.66
N THR A 110 13.34 -1.85 -3.87
CA THR A 110 13.62 -0.46 -4.24
C THR A 110 12.42 0.43 -3.88
N HIS A 111 12.65 1.59 -3.27
CA HIS A 111 11.60 2.60 -3.11
C HIS A 111 11.60 3.58 -4.28
N ILE A 112 10.42 3.79 -4.89
CA ILE A 112 10.19 4.87 -5.84
C ILE A 112 9.13 5.81 -5.26
N CYS A 113 9.56 7.00 -4.88
CA CYS A 113 8.68 8.05 -4.40
C CYS A 113 7.97 8.73 -5.59
N ILE A 114 6.66 8.92 -5.50
CA ILE A 114 5.84 9.60 -6.51
C ILE A 114 5.07 10.73 -5.84
N ASP A 115 5.30 11.96 -6.30
CA ASP A 115 4.58 13.16 -5.89
C ASP A 115 4.45 13.35 -4.37
N GLN A 116 5.59 13.31 -3.68
CA GLN A 116 5.65 13.47 -2.22
C GLN A 116 5.05 14.79 -1.73
N LYS A 117 5.17 15.84 -2.56
CA LYS A 117 4.68 17.19 -2.24
C LYS A 117 3.20 17.38 -2.58
N ARG A 118 2.56 16.41 -3.25
CA ARG A 118 1.15 16.46 -3.68
C ARG A 118 0.88 17.69 -4.56
N GLU A 119 1.78 17.95 -5.50
CA GLU A 119 1.67 19.09 -6.42
C GLU A 119 0.74 18.78 -7.60
N THR A 120 0.43 17.50 -7.86
CA THR A 120 -0.47 17.10 -8.96
C THR A 120 -1.93 17.06 -8.54
N PHE A 121 -2.23 16.47 -7.37
CA PHE A 121 -3.58 16.27 -6.82
C PHE A 121 -3.59 16.39 -5.29
#